data_AF-A0A815BE64-F1
#
_entry.id   AF-A0A815BE64-F1
#
_cell.length_a   1.000
_cell.length_b   1.000
_cell.length_c   1.000
_cell.angle_alpha   90.00
_cell.angle_beta   90.00
_cell.angle_gamma   90.00
#
_symmetry.space_group_name_H-M   'P 1'
#
loop_
_entity.id
_entity.type
_entity.pdbx_description
1 polymer ?
#
loop_
_entity_poly.entity_id
_entity_poly.type
_entity_poly.pdbx_seq_one_letter_code
_entity_poly.pdbx_strand_id
1 'polypeptide(L)'
;MYPNGYIRLYLNDANTYDIDQQFLVGRAILVSPNLLPESDIVHAYIPQDVWYEFPSGIKLNSVGLFTDLNAPISKINVHIRGDFIIPMQIPGDNLVLGRGNPFTLIVAQSQLGTASGNLYWDDGDSIDSIETKTYNYLEFSLIDFNKLTINTLVSNYKDSAMRLDLIKILGVNKFVSNVTVNGENYSNYLYNIPDQILVIYALDLNMLAQSSQTIQWTFST
;
A
#
# COMPACT_ATOMS: atom_id res chain seq x y z
N MET A 1 -5.32 -15.99 15.84
CA MET A 1 -5.54 -15.76 14.40
C MET A 1 -7.00 -16.13 14.12
N TYR A 2 -7.86 -15.15 13.80
CA TYR A 2 -9.28 -15.44 13.56
C TYR A 2 -9.44 -16.17 12.22
N PRO A 3 -10.24 -17.25 12.13
CA PRO A 3 -10.16 -18.17 11.00
C PRO A 3 -10.41 -17.56 9.62
N ASN A 4 -11.36 -16.64 9.43
CA ASN A 4 -11.78 -16.27 8.07
C ASN A 4 -11.87 -14.75 7.86
N GLY A 5 -10.72 -14.09 7.69
CA GLY A 5 -10.67 -12.67 7.28
C GLY A 5 -11.36 -12.40 5.93
N TYR A 6 -11.41 -13.43 5.08
CA TYR A 6 -12.08 -13.45 3.77
C TYR A 6 -13.60 -13.16 3.85
N ILE A 7 -14.31 -13.91 4.71
CA ILE A 7 -15.77 -13.82 4.83
C ILE A 7 -16.23 -12.42 5.25
N ARG A 8 -15.47 -11.76 6.14
CA ARG A 8 -15.88 -10.44 6.68
C ARG A 8 -15.90 -9.33 5.63
N LEU A 9 -15.08 -9.41 4.59
CA LEU A 9 -14.99 -8.35 3.58
C LEU A 9 -15.83 -8.62 2.33
N TYR A 10 -16.18 -9.88 2.09
CA TYR A 10 -16.92 -10.31 0.91
C TYR A 10 -18.15 -11.15 1.29
N LEU A 11 -18.96 -10.65 2.23
CA LEU A 11 -20.14 -11.36 2.75
C LEU A 11 -21.15 -11.77 1.67
N ASN A 12 -21.23 -11.02 0.57
CA ASN A 12 -22.17 -11.30 -0.53
C ASN A 12 -21.60 -12.30 -1.56
N ASP A 13 -20.38 -12.80 -1.33
CA ASP A 13 -19.70 -13.75 -2.21
C ASP A 13 -19.54 -15.09 -1.49
N ALA A 14 -20.50 -15.98 -1.71
CA ALA A 14 -20.54 -17.30 -1.07
C ALA A 14 -19.31 -18.17 -1.41
N ASN A 15 -18.62 -17.90 -2.52
CA ASN A 15 -17.39 -18.63 -2.88
C ASN A 15 -16.28 -18.40 -1.86
N THR A 16 -16.35 -17.34 -1.04
CA THR A 16 -15.33 -17.02 -0.03
C THR A 16 -15.49 -17.79 1.28
N TYR A 17 -16.60 -18.52 1.46
CA TYR A 17 -16.96 -19.07 2.77
C TYR A 17 -16.13 -20.30 3.16
N ASP A 18 -15.80 -21.13 2.18
CA ASP A 18 -15.05 -22.37 2.38
C ASP A 18 -13.54 -22.20 2.10
N ILE A 19 -13.08 -20.96 1.91
CA ILE A 19 -11.68 -20.66 1.62
C ILE A 19 -10.87 -20.55 2.91
N ASP A 20 -9.94 -21.48 3.10
CA ASP A 20 -9.03 -21.55 4.26
C ASP A 20 -7.53 -21.62 3.89
N GLN A 21 -7.20 -21.70 2.59
CA GLN A 21 -5.81 -21.80 2.09
C GLN A 21 -5.18 -20.47 1.67
N GLN A 22 -5.89 -19.36 1.85
CA GLN A 22 -5.44 -18.00 1.58
C GLN A 22 -6.07 -17.06 2.60
N PHE A 23 -5.42 -15.93 2.87
CA PHE A 23 -5.87 -15.02 3.92
C PHE A 23 -5.61 -13.57 3.58
N LEU A 24 -6.31 -12.68 4.30
CA LEU A 24 -6.13 -11.25 4.23
C LEU A 24 -5.40 -10.74 5.48
N VAL A 25 -4.40 -9.90 5.28
CA VAL A 25 -3.81 -9.06 6.33
C VAL A 25 -4.52 -7.71 6.29
N GLY A 26 -5.30 -7.44 7.34
CA GLY A 26 -6.21 -6.30 7.36
C GLY A 26 -7.23 -6.39 6.24
N ARG A 27 -7.45 -5.27 5.52
CA ARG A 27 -8.41 -5.18 4.42
C ARG A 27 -7.78 -5.17 3.03
N ALA A 28 -6.45 -5.09 2.97
CA ALA A 28 -5.74 -4.61 1.79
C ALA A 28 -4.75 -5.62 1.21
N ILE A 29 -4.25 -6.60 1.98
CA ILE A 29 -3.19 -7.48 1.52
C ILE A 29 -3.71 -8.91 1.48
N LEU A 30 -3.82 -9.47 0.28
CA LEU A 30 -4.16 -10.87 0.05
C LEU A 30 -2.88 -11.69 -0.08
N VAL A 31 -2.75 -12.74 0.73
CA VAL A 31 -1.68 -13.73 0.65
C VAL A 31 -2.25 -15.08 0.18
N SER A 32 -1.70 -15.60 -0.92
CA SER A 32 -2.07 -16.87 -1.53
C SER A 32 -0.83 -17.78 -1.60
N PRO A 33 -0.50 -18.49 -0.49
CA PRO A 33 0.69 -19.34 -0.41
C PRO A 33 0.55 -20.60 -1.27
N ASN A 34 1.68 -21.13 -1.73
CA ASN A 34 1.72 -22.49 -2.28
C ASN A 34 1.88 -23.50 -1.16
N LEU A 35 0.88 -24.38 -1.02
CA LEU A 35 0.81 -25.38 0.05
C LEU A 35 1.06 -26.81 -0.47
N LEU A 36 1.25 -26.97 -1.78
CA LEU A 36 1.43 -28.27 -2.42
C LEU A 36 2.91 -28.50 -2.75
N PRO A 37 3.50 -29.63 -2.29
CA PRO A 37 4.85 -30.01 -2.68
C PRO A 37 5.01 -30.10 -4.20
N GLU A 38 6.15 -29.64 -4.71
CA GLU A 38 6.54 -29.75 -6.13
C GLU A 38 5.60 -29.07 -7.14
N SER A 39 4.59 -28.31 -6.68
CA SER A 39 3.77 -27.45 -7.54
C SER A 39 4.47 -26.12 -7.80
N ASP A 40 4.35 -25.61 -9.02
CA ASP A 40 4.73 -24.24 -9.41
C ASP A 40 3.50 -23.34 -9.66
N ILE A 41 2.30 -23.83 -9.32
CA ILE A 41 1.03 -23.13 -9.49
C ILE A 41 0.25 -23.12 -8.17
N VAL A 42 -0.40 -21.99 -7.89
CA VAL A 42 -1.40 -21.86 -6.83
C VAL A 42 -2.75 -21.55 -7.47
N HIS A 43 -3.74 -22.39 -7.17
CA HIS A 43 -5.13 -22.16 -7.54
C HIS A 43 -5.82 -21.31 -6.46
N ALA A 44 -5.84 -19.99 -6.64
CA ALA A 44 -6.34 -19.05 -5.64
C ALA A 44 -7.62 -18.35 -6.10
N TYR A 45 -8.56 -18.14 -5.20
CA TYR A 45 -9.72 -17.29 -5.46
C TYR A 45 -9.33 -15.82 -5.34
N ILE A 46 -9.52 -15.03 -6.38
CA ILE A 46 -9.28 -13.59 -6.32
C ILE A 46 -10.64 -12.89 -6.32
N PRO A 47 -11.07 -12.24 -5.21
CA PRO A 47 -12.36 -11.57 -5.14
C PRO A 47 -12.54 -10.50 -6.20
N GLN A 48 -13.79 -10.21 -6.56
CA GLN A 48 -14.12 -9.13 -7.51
C GLN A 48 -13.68 -7.77 -6.95
N ASP A 49 -12.52 -7.30 -7.41
CA ASP A 49 -11.93 -6.00 -7.11
C ASP A 49 -10.75 -5.73 -8.04
N VAL A 50 -10.13 -4.57 -7.89
CA VAL A 50 -8.79 -4.31 -8.40
C VAL A 50 -7.77 -4.87 -7.41
N TRP A 51 -6.87 -5.69 -7.92
CA TRP A 51 -5.73 -6.21 -7.18
C TRP A 51 -4.44 -5.81 -7.89
N TYR A 52 -3.36 -5.66 -7.14
CA TYR A 52 -2.04 -5.36 -7.68
C TYR A 52 -1.04 -6.37 -7.14
N GLU A 53 -0.33 -7.08 -8.01
CA GLU A 53 0.70 -8.02 -7.57
C GLU A 53 1.81 -7.27 -6.83
N PHE A 54 2.20 -7.76 -5.65
CA PHE A 54 3.34 -7.25 -4.90
C PHE A 54 4.56 -8.17 -5.11
N PRO A 55 5.76 -7.63 -5.40
CA PRO A 55 6.11 -6.20 -5.39
C PRO A 55 6.01 -5.50 -6.76
N SER A 56 5.69 -6.21 -7.85
CA SER A 56 5.75 -5.67 -9.23
C SER A 56 4.87 -4.41 -9.40
N GLY A 57 3.69 -4.42 -8.79
CA GLY A 57 2.66 -3.41 -8.93
C GLY A 57 1.74 -3.64 -10.13
N ILE A 58 1.87 -4.79 -10.81
CA ILE A 58 1.08 -5.11 -12.01
C ILE A 58 -0.39 -5.31 -11.60
N LYS A 59 -1.29 -4.65 -12.34
CA LYS A 59 -2.72 -4.68 -12.08
C LYS A 59 -3.37 -5.99 -12.55
N LEU A 60 -4.16 -6.57 -11.67
CA LEU A 60 -5.05 -7.71 -11.89
C LEU A 60 -6.50 -7.25 -11.66
N ASN A 61 -7.28 -7.16 -12.74
CA ASN A 61 -8.72 -6.90 -12.61
C ASN A 61 -9.44 -8.23 -12.43
N SER A 62 -9.85 -8.53 -11.19
CA SER A 62 -10.58 -9.76 -10.93
C SER A 62 -12.08 -9.55 -11.00
N VAL A 63 -12.77 -10.57 -11.51
CA VAL A 63 -14.23 -10.67 -11.56
C VAL A 63 -14.78 -11.63 -10.49
N GLY A 64 -13.97 -12.06 -9.52
CA GLY A 64 -14.39 -12.98 -8.46
C GLY A 64 -14.35 -14.43 -8.90
N LEU A 65 -13.15 -14.93 -9.23
CA LEU A 65 -12.95 -16.29 -9.73
C LEU A 65 -11.66 -16.90 -9.17
N PHE A 66 -11.61 -18.23 -9.19
CA PHE A 66 -10.36 -18.96 -9.04
C PHE A 66 -9.44 -18.70 -10.24
N THR A 67 -8.18 -18.44 -9.94
CA THR A 67 -7.14 -18.10 -10.89
C THR A 67 -5.89 -18.92 -10.60
N ASP A 68 -5.29 -19.47 -11.64
CA ASP A 68 -3.99 -20.14 -11.55
C ASP A 68 -2.89 -19.08 -11.55
N LEU A 69 -2.15 -19.02 -10.43
CA LEU A 69 -1.07 -18.08 -10.22
C LEU A 69 0.27 -18.80 -10.23
N ASN A 70 1.23 -18.30 -11.02
CA ASN A 70 2.60 -18.79 -10.98
C ASN A 70 3.18 -18.61 -9.58
N ALA A 71 3.72 -19.68 -9.02
CA ALA A 71 4.29 -19.78 -7.68
C ALA A 71 5.55 -20.67 -7.66
N PRO A 72 6.61 -20.30 -8.41
CA PRO A 72 7.90 -20.99 -8.30
C PRO A 72 8.41 -20.93 -6.86
N ILE A 73 9.35 -21.82 -6.50
CA ILE A 73 9.85 -21.97 -5.12
C ILE A 73 10.35 -20.66 -4.46
N SER A 74 10.76 -19.67 -5.26
CA SER A 74 11.24 -18.36 -4.80
C SER A 74 10.15 -17.30 -4.64
N LYS A 75 8.87 -17.63 -4.89
CA LYS A 75 7.76 -16.65 -4.93
C LYS A 75 6.58 -17.12 -4.09
N ILE A 76 6.08 -16.21 -3.26
CA ILE A 76 4.74 -16.28 -2.67
C ILE A 76 3.86 -15.25 -3.35
N ASN A 77 2.63 -15.60 -3.72
CA ASN A 77 1.71 -14.66 -4.34
C ASN A 77 1.10 -13.74 -3.28
N VAL A 78 1.38 -12.45 -3.41
CA VAL A 78 0.83 -11.39 -2.55
C VAL A 78 0.21 -10.33 -3.46
N HIS A 79 -1.00 -9.90 -3.13
CA HIS A 79 -1.71 -8.86 -3.86
C HIS A 79 -2.18 -7.75 -2.92
N ILE A 80 -2.04 -6.51 -3.38
CA ILE A 80 -2.56 -5.32 -2.70
C ILE A 80 -3.89 -4.96 -3.37
N ARG A 81 -4.95 -4.86 -2.59
CA ARG A 81 -6.27 -4.42 -3.03
C ARG A 81 -6.22 -2.93 -3.39
N GLY A 82 -6.87 -2.55 -4.48
CA GLY A 82 -7.13 -1.16 -4.81
C GLY A 82 -7.92 -0.47 -3.70
N ASP A 83 -7.92 0.86 -3.71
CA ASP A 83 -8.51 1.73 -2.67
C ASP A 83 -7.69 1.84 -1.37
N PHE A 84 -6.50 1.22 -1.31
CA PHE A 84 -5.64 1.25 -0.12
C PHE A 84 -4.29 1.92 -0.35
N ILE A 85 -3.82 2.63 0.69
CA ILE A 85 -2.46 3.18 0.80
C ILE A 85 -1.74 2.44 1.92
N ILE A 86 -0.63 1.80 1.58
CA ILE A 86 0.16 0.99 2.51
C ILE A 86 1.46 1.72 2.84
N PRO A 87 1.63 2.20 4.09
CA PRO A 87 2.92 2.66 4.56
C PRO A 87 3.86 1.46 4.76
N MET A 88 5.09 1.62 4.32
CA MET A 88 6.16 0.64 4.45
C MET A 88 7.42 1.31 4.97
N GLN A 89 8.34 0.52 5.51
CA GLN A 89 9.71 0.94 5.76
C GLN A 89 10.66 0.08 4.94
N ILE A 90 11.79 0.66 4.55
CA ILE A 90 12.88 -0.12 3.96
C ILE A 90 13.36 -1.11 5.05
N PRO A 91 13.43 -2.43 4.77
CA PRO A 91 13.86 -3.39 5.77
C PRO A 91 15.30 -3.12 6.21
N GLY A 92 15.56 -3.24 7.50
CA GLY A 92 16.91 -3.31 8.06
C GLY A 92 17.22 -4.73 8.56
N ASP A 93 18.48 -5.00 8.91
CA ASP A 93 18.90 -6.32 9.41
C ASP A 93 18.18 -6.73 10.70
N ASN A 94 17.64 -5.76 11.44
CA ASN A 94 16.79 -5.96 12.60
C ASN A 94 15.81 -4.77 12.73
N LEU A 95 14.86 -4.87 13.67
CA LEU A 95 13.85 -3.84 13.88
C LEU A 95 14.46 -2.48 14.27
N VAL A 96 15.51 -2.44 15.10
CA VAL A 96 16.13 -1.18 15.52
C VAL A 96 16.70 -0.43 14.32
N LEU A 97 17.39 -1.13 13.43
CA LEU A 97 17.93 -0.54 12.20
C LEU A 97 16.81 -0.21 11.20
N GLY A 98 15.83 -1.10 11.05
CA GLY A 98 14.70 -0.90 10.14
C GLY A 98 13.84 0.31 10.52
N ARG A 99 13.61 0.54 11.82
CA ARG A 99 12.83 1.69 12.30
C ARG A 99 13.51 3.04 12.04
N GLY A 100 14.84 3.04 11.89
CA GLY A 100 15.61 4.22 11.49
C GLY A 100 15.58 4.51 9.99
N ASN A 101 15.04 3.60 9.16
CA ASN A 101 14.96 3.80 7.73
C ASN A 101 13.78 4.70 7.33
N PRO A 102 13.91 5.45 6.22
CA PRO A 102 12.80 6.21 5.67
C PRO A 102 11.60 5.32 5.32
N PHE A 103 10.42 5.93 5.41
CA PHE A 103 9.18 5.36 4.97
C PHE A 103 9.05 5.41 3.45
N THR A 104 8.30 4.46 2.92
CA THR A 104 7.79 4.47 1.56
C THR A 104 6.27 4.26 1.57
N LEU A 105 5.57 4.70 0.53
CA LEU A 105 4.14 4.46 0.36
C LEU A 105 3.88 3.65 -0.90
N ILE A 106 3.04 2.63 -0.81
CA ILE A 106 2.37 2.03 -1.96
C ILE A 106 0.94 2.56 -2.01
N VAL A 107 0.60 3.25 -3.09
CA VAL A 107 -0.74 3.82 -3.33
C VAL A 107 -1.42 2.99 -4.40
N ALA A 108 -2.31 2.08 -3.99
CA ALA A 108 -3.04 1.20 -4.89
C ALA A 108 -4.38 1.84 -5.29
N GLN A 109 -4.47 2.38 -6.51
CA GLN A 109 -5.68 3.08 -6.95
C GLN A 109 -6.89 2.15 -7.07
N SER A 110 -8.05 2.62 -6.65
CA SER A 110 -9.32 2.00 -6.99
C SER A 110 -9.70 2.26 -8.46
N GLN A 111 -10.78 1.66 -8.94
CA GLN A 111 -11.35 2.00 -10.26
C GLN A 111 -11.82 3.46 -10.33
N LEU A 112 -12.12 4.07 -9.19
CA LEU A 112 -12.59 5.45 -9.06
C LEU A 112 -11.44 6.45 -8.83
N GLY A 113 -10.18 6.00 -8.87
CA GLY A 113 -9.03 6.86 -8.68
C GLY A 113 -8.83 7.31 -7.23
N THR A 114 -9.40 6.55 -6.30
CA THR A 114 -9.29 6.79 -4.85
C THR A 114 -8.35 5.79 -4.21
N ALA A 115 -7.76 6.17 -3.09
CA ALA A 115 -7.15 5.25 -2.15
C ALA A 115 -7.05 5.92 -0.78
N SER A 116 -7.11 5.12 0.30
CA SER A 116 -6.96 5.62 1.66
C SER A 116 -6.08 4.72 2.52
N GLY A 117 -5.43 5.30 3.50
CA GLY A 117 -4.62 4.55 4.45
C GLY A 117 -4.29 5.38 5.67
N ASN A 118 -3.71 4.74 6.67
CA ASN A 118 -3.26 5.42 7.87
C ASN A 118 -1.96 4.79 8.39
N LEU A 119 -1.26 5.55 9.23
CA LEU A 119 -0.07 5.11 9.93
C LEU A 119 -0.20 5.50 11.40
N TYR A 120 -0.10 4.51 12.28
CA TYR A 120 0.13 4.69 13.70
C TYR A 120 1.61 4.44 14.00
N TRP A 121 2.25 5.33 14.74
CA TRP A 121 3.68 5.22 15.06
C TRP A 121 3.99 5.69 16.48
N ASP A 122 4.42 4.79 17.35
CA ASP A 122 4.93 5.09 18.69
C ASP A 122 6.35 4.54 18.84
N ASP A 123 6.87 4.42 20.06
CA ASP A 123 8.21 3.85 20.31
C ASP A 123 8.28 2.31 20.17
N GLY A 124 7.12 1.64 20.15
CA GLY A 124 6.99 0.18 20.01
C GLY A 124 7.26 -0.63 21.29
N ASP A 125 7.45 0.00 22.45
CA ASP A 125 7.80 -0.69 23.71
C ASP A 125 7.08 -0.12 24.94
N SER A 126 6.80 1.19 24.99
CA SER A 126 6.12 1.80 26.14
C SER A 126 4.69 1.28 26.30
N ILE A 127 4.30 1.14 27.56
CA ILE A 127 2.92 0.79 27.95
C ILE A 127 2.05 2.06 27.84
N ASP A 128 0.78 1.89 27.50
CA ASP A 128 -0.25 2.94 27.50
C ASP A 128 0.04 4.12 26.55
N SER A 129 0.69 3.87 25.41
CA SER A 129 1.01 4.91 24.42
C SER A 129 -0.23 5.61 23.88
N ILE A 130 -1.34 4.89 23.72
CA ILE A 130 -2.63 5.44 23.27
C ILE A 130 -3.23 6.35 24.33
N GLU A 131 -3.30 5.90 25.58
CA GLU A 131 -3.88 6.62 26.71
C GLU A 131 -3.09 7.90 27.03
N THR A 132 -1.76 7.80 26.99
CA THR A 132 -0.84 8.92 27.25
C THR A 132 -0.62 9.80 26.01
N LYS A 133 -1.15 9.39 24.85
CA LYS A 133 -1.01 10.06 23.55
C LYS A 133 0.45 10.26 23.13
N THR A 134 1.34 9.33 23.45
CA THR A 134 2.75 9.36 23.06
C THR A 134 2.97 8.62 21.74
N TYR A 135 2.22 9.01 20.72
CA TYR A 135 2.27 8.43 19.38
C TYR A 135 2.10 9.50 18.32
N ASN A 136 2.33 9.10 17.07
CA ASN A 136 2.00 9.84 15.87
C ASN A 136 0.91 9.07 15.11
N TYR A 137 -0.03 9.80 14.52
CA TYR A 137 -1.08 9.22 13.69
C TYR A 137 -1.31 10.07 12.46
N LEU A 138 -1.19 9.44 11.30
CA LEU A 138 -1.28 10.07 10.00
C LEU A 138 -2.35 9.40 9.16
N GLU A 139 -2.99 10.20 8.32
CA GLU A 139 -3.92 9.73 7.30
C GLU A 139 -3.43 10.10 5.91
N PHE A 140 -3.59 9.15 4.98
CA PHE A 140 -3.25 9.29 3.58
C PHE A 140 -4.53 9.19 2.75
N SER A 141 -4.67 10.08 1.77
CA SER A 141 -5.83 10.07 0.87
C SER A 141 -5.40 10.41 -0.54
N LEU A 142 -5.74 9.55 -1.50
CA LEU A 142 -5.71 9.85 -2.92
C LEU A 142 -7.13 10.14 -3.38
N ILE A 143 -7.31 11.27 -4.07
CA ILE A 143 -8.55 11.65 -4.74
C ILE A 143 -8.30 12.03 -6.20
N ASP A 144 -9.36 11.99 -7.01
CA ASP A 144 -9.39 12.46 -8.39
C ASP A 144 -8.29 11.88 -9.29
N PHE A 145 -7.86 10.63 -9.02
CA PHE A 145 -6.79 9.91 -9.74
C PHE A 145 -5.40 10.54 -9.65
N ASN A 146 -5.24 11.70 -9.01
CA ASN A 146 -4.01 12.47 -9.17
C ASN A 146 -3.55 13.33 -7.99
N LYS A 147 -4.29 13.36 -6.88
CA LYS A 147 -3.93 14.18 -5.72
C LYS A 147 -3.84 13.33 -4.46
N LEU A 148 -2.61 13.05 -4.04
CA LEU A 148 -2.30 12.42 -2.76
C LEU A 148 -2.11 13.49 -1.69
N THR A 149 -2.76 13.30 -0.54
CA THR A 149 -2.65 14.16 0.64
C THR A 149 -2.15 13.34 1.82
N ILE A 150 -1.26 13.94 2.61
CA ILE A 150 -0.72 13.39 3.85
C ILE A 150 -1.10 14.36 4.98
N ASN A 151 -1.86 13.86 5.95
CA ASN A 151 -2.35 14.65 7.06
C ASN A 151 -1.85 14.06 8.38
N THR A 152 -1.17 14.88 9.18
CA THR A 152 -0.73 14.52 10.52
C THR A 152 -1.82 14.90 11.51
N LEU A 153 -2.50 13.91 12.10
CA LEU A 153 -3.56 14.17 13.09
C LEU A 153 -3.01 14.20 14.52
N VAL A 154 -1.99 13.40 14.80
CA VAL A 154 -1.27 13.39 16.08
C VAL A 154 0.23 13.35 15.78
N SER A 155 1.03 14.16 16.48
CA SER A 155 2.49 14.27 16.31
C SER A 155 3.23 14.42 17.65
N ASN A 156 2.89 13.57 18.62
CA ASN A 156 3.38 13.70 20.00
C ASN A 156 4.61 12.84 20.31
N TYR A 157 4.98 11.94 19.40
CA TYR A 157 6.20 11.14 19.51
C TYR A 157 7.29 11.73 18.60
N LYS A 158 8.39 12.19 19.19
CA LYS A 158 9.48 12.82 18.43
C LYS A 158 10.38 11.75 17.84
N ASP A 159 10.24 11.53 16.54
CA ASP A 159 11.08 10.63 15.78
C ASP A 159 11.57 11.31 14.50
N SER A 160 12.85 11.67 14.46
CA SER A 160 13.47 12.31 13.29
C SER A 160 13.56 11.38 12.07
N ALA A 161 13.40 10.07 12.26
CA ALA A 161 13.45 9.09 11.17
C ALA A 161 12.13 9.01 10.37
N MET A 162 11.06 9.69 10.80
CA MET A 162 9.78 9.75 10.07
C MET A 162 9.86 10.66 8.82
N ARG A 163 10.66 10.22 7.84
CA ARG A 163 10.82 10.82 6.52
C ARG A 163 10.21 9.90 5.47
N LEU A 164 9.43 10.46 4.55
CA LEU A 164 8.91 9.74 3.39
C LEU A 164 9.84 9.97 2.20
N ASP A 165 10.46 8.90 1.72
CA ASP A 165 11.45 8.99 0.64
C ASP A 165 10.90 8.60 -0.74
N LEU A 166 10.02 7.58 -0.77
CA LEU A 166 9.50 7.02 -2.02
C LEU A 166 7.98 6.80 -1.97
N ILE A 167 7.30 7.15 -3.05
CA ILE A 167 5.88 6.85 -3.27
C ILE A 167 5.76 6.09 -4.59
N LYS A 168 5.20 4.87 -4.53
CA LYS A 168 4.87 4.05 -5.70
C LYS A 168 3.35 4.05 -5.87
N ILE A 169 2.87 4.69 -6.93
CA ILE A 169 1.45 4.78 -7.26
C ILE A 169 1.12 3.78 -8.38
N LEU A 170 0.15 2.90 -8.11
CA LEU A 170 -0.23 1.78 -8.98
C LEU A 170 -1.53 2.07 -9.74
N GLY A 171 -1.57 1.76 -11.03
CA GLY A 171 -2.75 1.94 -11.87
C GLY A 171 -2.98 3.37 -12.36
N VAL A 172 -1.91 4.16 -12.49
CA VAL A 172 -1.93 5.46 -13.16
C VAL A 172 -2.07 5.19 -14.65
N ASN A 173 -3.28 5.20 -15.19
CA ASN A 173 -3.58 4.75 -16.56
C ASN A 173 -3.41 5.84 -17.65
N LYS A 174 -2.93 7.02 -17.27
CA LYS A 174 -2.70 8.16 -18.17
C LYS A 174 -1.26 8.62 -18.06
N PHE A 175 -0.71 9.11 -19.16
CA PHE A 175 0.66 9.59 -19.20
C PHE A 175 0.87 10.79 -18.28
N VAL A 176 1.81 10.68 -17.35
CA VAL A 176 2.14 11.72 -16.37
C VAL A 176 3.05 12.76 -17.02
N SER A 177 2.60 14.01 -17.07
CA SER A 177 3.31 15.13 -17.68
C SER A 177 4.12 15.96 -16.69
N ASN A 178 3.65 16.07 -15.44
CA ASN A 178 4.32 16.82 -14.39
C ASN A 178 3.94 16.26 -13.01
N VAL A 179 4.81 16.48 -12.03
CA VAL A 179 4.57 16.17 -10.61
C VAL A 179 4.88 17.43 -9.80
N THR A 180 4.03 17.72 -8.81
CA THR A 180 4.27 18.77 -7.81
C THR A 180 4.24 18.21 -6.40
N VAL A 181 5.06 18.78 -5.53
CA VAL A 181 5.10 18.49 -4.09
C VAL A 181 4.91 19.81 -3.36
N ASN A 182 3.83 19.89 -2.58
CA ASN A 182 3.38 21.10 -1.88
C ASN A 182 3.24 22.32 -2.81
N GLY A 183 2.83 22.09 -4.06
CA GLY A 183 2.62 23.13 -5.08
C GLY A 183 3.85 23.46 -5.93
N GLU A 184 5.04 23.01 -5.53
CA GLU A 184 6.29 23.24 -6.27
C GLU A 184 6.56 22.09 -7.24
N ASN A 185 7.10 22.40 -8.42
CA ASN A 185 7.48 21.38 -9.41
C ASN A 185 8.53 20.42 -8.84
N TYR A 186 8.37 19.13 -9.14
CA TYR A 186 9.24 18.08 -8.64
C TYR A 186 9.70 17.17 -9.78
N SER A 187 11.02 16.99 -9.91
CA SER A 187 11.62 16.33 -11.08
C SER A 187 11.97 14.86 -10.88
N ASN A 188 12.05 14.37 -9.63
CA ASN A 188 12.52 13.02 -9.34
C ASN A 188 11.35 12.03 -9.38
N TYR A 189 10.89 11.74 -10.59
CA TYR A 189 9.86 10.73 -10.82
C TYR A 189 10.10 9.94 -12.10
N LEU A 190 9.58 8.71 -12.13
CA LEU A 190 9.57 7.82 -13.28
C LEU A 190 8.15 7.34 -13.51
N TYR A 191 7.70 7.35 -14.76
CA TYR A 191 6.41 6.76 -15.14
C TYR A 191 6.64 5.62 -16.13
N ASN A 192 6.22 4.42 -15.73
CA ASN A 192 6.23 3.23 -16.56
C ASN A 192 4.84 3.07 -17.21
N ILE A 193 4.76 3.33 -18.51
CA ILE A 193 3.51 3.30 -19.28
C ILE A 193 2.93 1.87 -19.36
N PRO A 194 3.70 0.83 -19.75
CA PRO A 194 3.16 -0.53 -19.80
C PRO A 194 2.54 -1.01 -18.49
N ASP A 195 3.21 -0.74 -17.36
CA ASP A 195 2.79 -1.24 -16.05
C ASP A 195 1.81 -0.29 -15.34
N GLN A 196 1.61 0.93 -15.86
CA GLN A 196 0.77 1.99 -15.28
C GLN A 196 1.22 2.37 -13.87
N ILE A 197 2.54 2.54 -13.69
CA ILE A 197 3.16 2.82 -12.38
C ILE A 197 3.90 4.16 -12.42
N LEU A 198 3.55 5.06 -11.49
CA LEU A 198 4.33 6.27 -11.19
C LEU A 198 5.16 6.03 -9.92
N VAL A 199 6.46 6.28 -10.01
CA VAL A 199 7.38 6.24 -8.86
C VAL A 199 7.92 7.64 -8.65
N ILE A 200 7.73 8.20 -7.46
CA ILE A 200 8.29 9.47 -7.01
C ILE A 200 9.29 9.14 -5.91
N TYR A 201 10.53 9.60 -6.02
CA TYR A 201 11.64 9.14 -5.16
C TYR A 201 12.55 10.30 -4.75
N ALA A 202 13.39 10.09 -3.73
CA ALA A 202 14.25 11.12 -3.15
C ALA A 202 13.45 12.32 -2.60
N LEU A 203 12.25 12.06 -2.07
CA LEU A 203 11.33 13.08 -1.54
C LEU A 203 11.86 13.72 -0.27
N ASP A 204 12.43 12.90 0.62
CA ASP A 204 12.81 13.26 1.97
C ASP A 204 11.75 14.14 2.67
N LEU A 205 10.48 13.77 2.59
CA LEU A 205 9.39 14.60 3.11
C LEU A 205 9.20 14.37 4.61
N ASN A 206 9.19 15.44 5.42
CA ASN A 206 8.92 15.32 6.86
C ASN A 206 7.45 14.93 7.09
N MET A 207 7.20 13.69 7.51
CA MET A 207 5.85 13.18 7.72
C MET A 207 5.17 13.77 8.97
N LEU A 208 5.91 14.41 9.87
CA LEU A 208 5.38 15.06 11.08
C LEU A 208 5.12 16.55 10.88
N ALA A 209 5.01 17.01 9.63
CA ALA A 209 4.64 18.38 9.33
C ALA A 209 3.24 18.70 9.91
N GLN A 210 3.09 19.90 10.48
CA GLN A 210 1.82 20.37 11.06
C GLN A 210 0.79 20.73 9.97
N SER A 211 1.27 21.21 8.83
CA SER A 211 0.44 21.47 7.66
C SER A 211 0.28 20.20 6.83
N SER A 212 -0.92 20.01 6.28
CA SER A 212 -1.17 19.00 5.25
C SER A 212 -0.17 19.12 4.11
N GLN A 213 0.38 17.99 3.69
CA GLN A 213 1.30 17.90 2.56
C GLN A 213 0.57 17.30 1.36
N THR A 214 0.86 17.82 0.17
CA THR A 214 0.18 17.40 -1.07
C THR A 214 1.20 16.96 -2.11
N ILE A 215 0.95 15.82 -2.73
CA ILE A 215 1.66 15.34 -3.92
C ILE A 215 0.62 15.24 -5.02
N GLN A 216 0.85 15.93 -6.14
CA GLN A 216 -0.10 15.96 -7.23
C GLN A 216 0.61 15.72 -8.57
N TRP A 217 -0.06 15.05 -9.50
CA TRP A 217 0.45 14.92 -10.87
C TRP A 217 -0.58 15.33 -11.90
N THR A 218 -0.11 15.73 -13.08
CA THR A 218 -0.96 16.07 -14.21
C THR A 218 -0.76 15.08 -15.33
N PHE A 219 -1.78 14.95 -16.17
CA PHE A 219 -1.72 14.10 -17.35
C PHE A 219 -1.44 14.94 -18.59
N SER A 220 -0.83 14.37 -19.62
CA SER A 220 -0.83 14.99 -20.94
C SER A 220 -2.27 15.03 -21.47
N THR A 221 -2.61 16.12 -22.15
CA THR A 221 -3.84 16.26 -22.94
C THR A 221 -3.87 15.30 -24.12
#